data_AF-M1VVJ4-F1
#
_entry.id   AF-M1VVJ4-F1
#
_cell.length_a   1.000
_cell.length_b   1.000
_cell.length_c   1.000
_cell.angle_alpha   90.00
_cell.angle_beta   90.00
_cell.angle_gamma   90.00
#
_symmetry.space_group_name_H-M   'P 1'
#
loop_
_entity.id
_entity.type
_entity.pdbx_description
1 polymer ?
#
loop_
_entity_poly.entity_id
_entity_poly.type
_entity_poly.pdbx_seq_one_letter_code
_entity_poly.pdbx_strand_id
1 'polypeptide(L)'
;MSSSHASEPELTMADLIESGRDSHEAKEYELALAVFTRAIRSCPCSSRVKQDRCTCKVLQEADTQGLLVSIEAADTCHCNDGKTFDECNNVYHIEALDSRAATYEALNKLDHAMADAERILEMAPRHPDVSHLE
;
A
#
# COMPACT_ATOMS: atom_id res chain seq x y z
N MET A 1 17.14 39.51 -19.46
CA MET A 1 16.11 38.70 -20.15
C MET A 1 15.72 37.60 -19.18
N SER A 2 14.63 37.80 -18.44
CA SER A 2 14.20 36.85 -17.41
C SER A 2 13.26 35.84 -18.03
N SER A 3 13.67 34.57 -17.99
CA SER A 3 12.90 33.45 -18.51
C SER A 3 11.72 33.17 -17.59
N SER A 4 10.50 33.40 -18.09
CA SER A 4 9.25 33.00 -17.45
C SER A 4 9.09 31.49 -17.60
N HIS A 5 9.55 30.72 -16.61
CA HIS A 5 9.02 29.37 -16.41
C HIS A 5 7.53 29.52 -16.09
N ALA A 6 6.68 29.23 -17.07
CA ALA A 6 5.29 28.95 -16.80
C ALA A 6 5.27 27.72 -15.88
N SER A 7 4.94 27.94 -14.61
CA SER A 7 4.69 26.85 -13.67
C SER A 7 3.54 26.04 -14.27
N GLU A 8 3.84 24.85 -14.78
CA GLU A 8 2.80 23.89 -15.14
C GLU A 8 1.88 23.73 -13.94
N PRO A 9 0.55 23.72 -14.13
CA PRO A 9 -0.37 23.53 -13.01
C PRO A 9 -0.01 22.22 -12.31
N GLU A 10 0.34 22.31 -11.03
CA GLU A 10 0.55 21.11 -10.22
C GLU A 10 -0.78 20.38 -10.09
N LEU A 11 -0.98 19.36 -10.94
CA LEU A 11 -2.16 18.51 -10.89
C LEU A 11 -2.23 17.83 -9.52
N THR A 12 -3.37 17.96 -8.86
CA THR A 12 -3.62 17.34 -7.56
C THR A 12 -3.80 15.83 -7.73
N MET A 13 -3.75 15.07 -6.63
CA MET A 13 -4.06 13.63 -6.68
C MET A 13 -5.47 13.37 -7.22
N ALA A 14 -6.45 14.21 -6.87
CA ALA A 14 -7.81 14.08 -7.35
C ALA A 14 -7.90 14.23 -8.88
N ASP A 15 -7.23 15.25 -9.44
CA ASP A 15 -7.20 15.49 -10.89
C ASP A 15 -6.56 14.31 -11.64
N LEU A 16 -5.50 13.72 -11.08
CA LEU A 16 -4.86 12.54 -11.63
C LEU A 16 -5.79 11.33 -11.60
N ILE A 17 -6.53 11.11 -10.51
CA ILE A 17 -7.46 9.98 -10.42
C ILE A 17 -8.60 10.15 -11.41
N GLU A 18 -9.17 11.36 -11.54
CA GLU A 18 -10.21 11.65 -12.53
C GLU A 18 -9.71 11.38 -13.95
N SER A 19 -8.57 11.95 -14.34
CA SER A 19 -7.97 11.70 -15.64
C SER A 19 -7.65 10.23 -15.88
N GLY A 20 -7.22 9.49 -14.86
CA GLY A 20 -6.96 8.06 -14.95
C GLY A 20 -8.24 7.24 -15.19
N ARG A 21 -9.36 7.63 -14.58
CA ARG A 21 -10.67 7.01 -14.79
C ARG A 21 -11.18 7.25 -16.22
N ASP A 22 -11.03 8.46 -16.74
CA ASP A 22 -11.40 8.76 -18.12
C ASP A 22 -10.62 7.87 -19.10
N SER A 23 -9.31 7.71 -18.91
CA SER A 23 -8.49 6.79 -19.72
C SER A 23 -8.91 5.32 -19.55
N HIS A 24 -9.28 4.90 -18.34
CA HIS A 24 -9.77 3.54 -18.09
C HIS A 24 -11.10 3.28 -18.83
N GLU A 25 -12.05 4.20 -18.77
CA GLU A 25 -13.33 4.11 -19.50
C GLU A 25 -13.11 4.10 -21.01
N ALA A 26 -12.14 4.86 -21.51
CA ALA A 26 -11.69 4.84 -22.89
C ALA A 26 -10.93 3.56 -23.29
N LYS A 27 -10.67 2.64 -22.33
CA LYS A 27 -9.88 1.41 -22.48
C LYS A 27 -8.41 1.66 -22.86
N GLU A 28 -7.92 2.86 -22.58
CA GLU A 28 -6.52 3.23 -22.71
C GLU A 28 -5.75 2.79 -21.47
N TYR A 29 -5.76 1.49 -21.20
CA TYR A 29 -5.35 0.95 -19.89
C TYR A 29 -3.90 1.26 -19.53
N GLU A 30 -2.97 1.23 -20.48
CA GLU A 30 -1.57 1.58 -20.21
C GLU A 30 -1.40 3.04 -19.79
N LEU A 31 -2.20 3.95 -20.36
CA LEU A 31 -2.23 5.36 -19.94
C LEU A 31 -2.86 5.48 -18.54
N ALA A 32 -3.99 4.84 -18.30
CA ALA A 32 -4.65 4.83 -17.00
C ALA A 32 -3.70 4.33 -15.89
N LEU A 33 -3.00 3.22 -16.12
CA LEU A 33 -1.99 2.68 -15.19
C LEU A 33 -0.88 3.69 -14.88
N ALA A 34 -0.38 4.40 -15.90
CA ALA A 34 0.66 5.41 -15.72
C ALA A 34 0.16 6.59 -14.87
N VAL A 35 -1.06 7.06 -15.13
CA VAL A 35 -1.68 8.17 -14.40
C VAL A 35 -1.96 7.78 -12.95
N PHE A 36 -2.58 6.62 -12.70
CA PHE A 36 -2.81 6.14 -11.32
C PHE A 36 -1.50 5.90 -10.57
N THR A 37 -0.47 5.41 -11.23
CA THR A 37 0.86 5.26 -10.62
C THR A 37 1.45 6.61 -10.22
N ARG A 38 1.25 7.66 -11.02
CA ARG A 38 1.65 9.02 -10.65
C ARG A 38 0.86 9.53 -9.44
N ALA A 39 -0.46 9.32 -9.40
CA ALA A 39 -1.29 9.67 -8.25
C ALA A 39 -0.79 8.97 -6.96
N ILE A 40 -0.55 7.66 -7.02
CA ILE A 40 -0.01 6.87 -5.91
C ILE A 40 1.32 7.43 -5.41
N ARG A 41 2.24 7.77 -6.33
CA ARG A 41 3.56 8.32 -6.00
C ARG A 41 3.51 9.71 -5.37
N SER A 42 2.44 10.46 -5.56
CA SER A 42 2.23 11.74 -4.89
C SER A 42 1.97 11.59 -3.39
N CYS A 43 1.52 10.41 -2.91
CA CYS A 43 1.45 10.16 -1.47
C CYS A 43 2.85 9.97 -0.87
N PRO A 44 3.22 10.67 0.22
CA PRO A 44 4.49 10.44 0.93
C PRO A 44 4.69 8.99 1.40
N CYS A 45 3.59 8.29 1.66
CA CYS A 45 3.54 6.89 2.07
C CYS A 45 4.01 5.89 0.98
N SER A 46 4.01 6.30 -0.30
CA SER A 46 4.44 5.46 -1.42
C SER A 46 5.96 5.22 -1.45
N SER A 47 6.73 6.16 -0.88
CA SER A 47 8.20 6.10 -0.78
C SER A 47 8.69 5.21 0.36
N ARG A 48 7.81 4.80 1.28
CA ARG A 48 8.13 3.86 2.34
C ARG A 48 8.16 2.46 1.74
N VAL A 49 9.34 2.16 1.20
CA VAL A 49 9.77 0.86 0.69
C VAL A 49 9.19 -0.23 1.58
N LYS A 50 8.60 -1.26 0.96
CA LYS A 50 8.19 -2.52 1.62
C LYS A 50 9.30 -2.88 2.60
N GLN A 51 9.12 -2.64 3.90
CA GLN A 51 10.00 -3.29 4.85
C GLN A 51 9.73 -4.77 4.63
N ASP A 52 10.77 -5.51 4.25
CA ASP A 52 10.66 -6.95 4.11
C ASP A 52 9.94 -7.49 5.33
N ARG A 53 8.83 -8.21 5.09
CA ARG A 53 8.10 -8.89 6.15
C ARG A 53 9.14 -9.67 6.92
N CYS A 54 9.28 -9.36 8.20
CA CYS A 54 10.28 -9.98 9.03
C CYS A 54 10.21 -11.50 8.91
N THR A 55 11.30 -12.10 8.45
CA THR A 55 11.42 -13.56 8.29
C THR A 55 11.48 -14.28 9.65
N CYS A 56 11.54 -13.56 10.76
CA CYS A 56 11.52 -14.14 12.10
C CYS A 56 10.19 -14.82 12.48
N LYS A 57 9.17 -14.77 11.60
CA LYS A 57 7.92 -15.52 11.75
C LYS A 57 7.80 -16.77 10.87
N VAL A 58 8.89 -17.44 10.53
CA VAL A 58 8.81 -18.84 10.07
C VAL A 58 8.77 -19.72 11.31
N LEU A 59 7.55 -20.15 11.68
CA LEU A 59 7.31 -21.15 12.72
C LEU A 59 8.19 -22.38 12.44
N GLN A 60 8.99 -22.77 13.42
CA GLN A 60 9.62 -24.07 13.42
C GLN A 60 8.53 -25.13 13.61
N GLU A 61 8.54 -26.14 12.73
CA GLU A 61 7.55 -27.20 12.67
C GLU A 61 7.47 -27.97 14.01
N ALA A 62 6.24 -28.37 14.35
CA ALA A 62 5.88 -29.03 15.58
C ALA A 62 6.51 -30.42 15.69
N ASP A 63 7.42 -30.61 16.63
CA ASP A 63 7.68 -31.91 17.23
C ASP A 63 7.05 -31.98 18.63
N THR A 64 6.24 -33.02 18.79
CA THR A 64 5.41 -33.29 19.97
C THR A 64 6.25 -33.63 21.20
N GLN A 65 6.60 -32.65 22.03
CA GLN A 65 6.69 -32.85 23.48
C GLN A 65 6.83 -31.49 24.21
N GLY A 66 5.84 -31.16 25.05
CA GLY A 66 6.07 -30.32 26.22
C GLY A 66 6.09 -28.80 25.98
N LEU A 67 5.01 -28.15 26.42
CA LEU A 67 4.94 -26.84 27.04
C LEU A 67 6.26 -26.04 27.05
N LEU A 68 6.48 -25.21 26.03
CA LEU A 68 7.38 -24.08 26.08
C LEU A 68 6.61 -22.87 25.61
N VAL A 69 6.46 -21.93 26.54
CA VAL A 69 5.86 -20.61 26.36
C VAL A 69 6.67 -19.88 25.28
N SER A 70 6.11 -19.74 24.09
CA SER A 70 6.69 -18.94 23.01
C SER A 70 6.46 -17.45 23.29
N ILE A 71 7.18 -16.88 24.26
CA ILE A 71 7.17 -15.42 24.51
C ILE A 71 8.54 -14.77 24.29
N GLU A 72 9.64 -15.52 24.23
CA GLU A 72 10.98 -14.93 24.19
C GLU A 72 11.69 -15.04 22.83
N ALA A 73 10.96 -14.83 21.73
CA ALA A 73 11.59 -14.62 20.41
C ALA A 73 11.23 -13.26 19.77
N ALA A 74 10.40 -12.46 20.45
CA ALA A 74 10.12 -11.09 20.02
C ALA A 74 11.31 -10.16 20.31
N ASP A 75 12.04 -10.36 21.42
CA ASP A 75 13.09 -9.42 21.85
C ASP A 75 14.44 -9.56 21.11
N THR A 76 14.62 -10.60 20.28
CA THR A 76 15.89 -10.84 19.56
C THR A 76 15.79 -10.59 18.07
N CYS A 77 14.61 -10.25 17.55
CA CYS A 77 14.46 -9.90 16.15
C CYS A 77 14.84 -8.42 15.99
N HIS A 78 16.05 -8.12 15.53
CA HIS A 78 16.42 -6.76 15.05
C HIS A 78 15.76 -6.41 13.70
N CYS A 79 14.53 -6.86 13.53
CA CYS A 79 13.61 -6.15 12.67
C CYS A 79 13.39 -4.75 13.23
N ASN A 80 12.94 -3.79 12.42
CA ASN A 80 12.32 -2.61 13.04
C ASN A 80 11.01 -3.08 13.69
N ASP A 81 11.10 -3.65 14.88
CA ASP A 81 9.98 -3.86 15.76
C ASP A 81 9.40 -2.47 16.03
N GLY A 82 8.19 -2.25 15.56
CA GLY A 82 7.42 -1.06 15.91
C GLY A 82 7.70 0.20 15.08
N LYS A 83 8.17 0.11 13.82
CA LYS A 83 7.78 1.18 12.88
C LYS A 83 6.32 0.97 12.56
N THR A 84 5.50 1.84 13.16
CA THR A 84 4.10 2.09 12.82
C THR A 84 3.83 1.63 11.40
N PHE A 85 3.00 0.60 11.24
CA PHE A 85 2.30 0.38 9.99
C PHE A 85 1.58 1.70 9.75
N ASP A 86 2.23 2.62 9.03
CA ASP A 86 1.79 3.99 8.95
C ASP A 86 0.46 3.94 8.21
N GLU A 87 -0.62 4.00 9.00
CA GLU A 87 -2.00 4.05 8.58
C GLU A 87 -2.11 5.15 7.53
N CYS A 88 -2.10 4.76 6.25
CA CYS A 88 -2.24 5.72 5.19
C CYS A 88 -3.74 5.99 5.04
N ASN A 89 -4.19 7.03 5.72
CA ASN A 89 -5.61 7.38 5.76
C ASN A 89 -5.99 8.38 4.64
N ASN A 90 -5.10 8.56 3.65
CA ASN A 90 -5.37 9.41 2.50
C ASN A 90 -6.33 8.69 1.54
N VAL A 91 -7.58 9.16 1.51
CA VAL A 91 -8.66 8.62 0.68
C VAL A 91 -8.25 8.55 -0.79
N TYR A 92 -7.61 9.60 -1.33
CA TYR A 92 -7.17 9.61 -2.72
C TYR A 92 -6.08 8.58 -3.02
N HIS A 93 -5.25 8.23 -2.04
CA HIS A 93 -4.25 7.19 -2.24
C HIS A 93 -4.91 5.79 -2.31
N ILE A 94 -5.89 5.53 -1.45
CA ILE A 94 -6.68 4.30 -1.46
C ILE A 94 -7.48 4.20 -2.78
N GLU A 95 -8.14 5.27 -3.20
CA GLU A 95 -8.88 5.31 -4.47
C GLU A 95 -7.98 5.09 -5.70
N ALA A 96 -6.76 5.65 -5.69
CA ALA A 96 -5.82 5.45 -6.78
C ALA A 96 -5.33 3.99 -6.86
N LEU A 97 -5.12 3.32 -5.72
CA LEU A 97 -4.81 1.89 -5.67
C LEU A 97 -5.97 1.04 -6.19
N ASP A 98 -7.18 1.33 -5.75
CA ASP A 98 -8.39 0.60 -6.16
C ASP A 98 -8.65 0.74 -7.67
N SER A 99 -8.56 1.97 -8.19
CA SER A 99 -8.72 2.25 -9.62
C SER A 99 -7.63 1.58 -10.47
N ARG A 100 -6.40 1.51 -9.96
CA ARG A 100 -5.31 0.78 -10.64
C ARG A 100 -5.50 -0.73 -10.60
N ALA A 101 -6.01 -1.28 -9.50
CA ALA A 101 -6.37 -2.68 -9.38
C ALA A 101 -7.44 -3.08 -10.41
N ALA A 102 -8.53 -2.31 -10.50
CA ALA A 102 -9.57 -2.51 -11.52
C ALA A 102 -9.01 -2.47 -12.96
N THR A 103 -8.05 -1.58 -13.23
CA THR A 103 -7.37 -1.52 -14.53
C THR A 103 -6.55 -2.79 -14.80
N TYR A 104 -5.85 -3.33 -13.80
CA TYR A 104 -5.15 -4.60 -13.92
C TYR A 104 -6.09 -5.78 -14.10
N GLU A 105 -7.25 -5.80 -13.44
CA GLU A 105 -8.30 -6.80 -13.66
C GLU A 105 -8.82 -6.78 -15.09
N ALA A 106 -9.08 -5.60 -15.65
CA ALA A 106 -9.50 -5.44 -17.05
C ALA A 106 -8.46 -5.97 -18.06
N LEU A 107 -7.18 -5.94 -17.68
CA LEU A 107 -6.06 -6.52 -18.43
C LEU A 107 -5.76 -7.99 -18.10
N ASN A 108 -6.53 -8.62 -17.21
CA ASN A 108 -6.30 -9.97 -16.68
C ASN A 108 -4.93 -10.16 -15.99
N LYS A 109 -4.34 -9.08 -15.47
CA LYS A 109 -3.08 -9.06 -14.72
C LYS A 109 -3.35 -9.22 -13.21
N LEU A 110 -3.98 -10.32 -12.82
CA LEU A 110 -4.55 -10.51 -11.48
C LEU A 110 -3.53 -10.41 -10.33
N ASP A 111 -2.28 -10.84 -10.54
CA ASP A 111 -1.22 -10.71 -9.53
C ASP A 111 -0.97 -9.25 -9.11
N HIS A 112 -1.08 -8.33 -10.07
CA HIS A 112 -0.87 -6.90 -9.83
C HIS A 112 -2.09 -6.27 -9.13
N ALA A 113 -3.31 -6.69 -9.51
CA ALA A 113 -4.53 -6.26 -8.84
C ALA A 113 -4.55 -6.73 -7.37
N MET A 114 -4.16 -7.98 -7.12
CA MET A 114 -4.08 -8.53 -5.77
C MET A 114 -3.06 -7.79 -4.91
N ALA A 115 -1.90 -7.43 -5.47
CA ALA A 115 -0.89 -6.65 -4.75
C ALA A 115 -1.40 -5.25 -4.33
N ASP A 116 -2.21 -4.60 -5.17
CA ASP A 116 -2.84 -3.31 -4.83
C ASP A 116 -3.94 -3.50 -3.77
N ALA A 117 -4.75 -4.56 -3.85
CA ALA A 117 -5.76 -4.90 -2.85
C ALA A 117 -5.16 -5.22 -1.47
N GLU A 118 -4.09 -6.03 -1.43
CA GLU A 118 -3.33 -6.30 -0.21
C GLU A 118 -2.83 -5.01 0.43
N ARG A 119 -2.32 -4.09 -0.38
CA ARG A 119 -1.83 -2.80 0.09
C ARG A 119 -2.94 -1.93 0.67
N ILE A 120 -4.15 -1.96 0.11
CA ILE A 120 -5.33 -1.27 0.68
C ILE A 120 -5.69 -1.86 2.05
N LEU A 121 -5.69 -3.19 2.19
CA LEU A 121 -5.98 -3.87 3.46
C LEU A 121 -4.92 -3.57 4.54
N GLU A 122 -3.65 -3.49 4.15
CA GLU A 122 -2.55 -3.10 5.05
C GLU A 122 -2.69 -1.64 5.56
N MET A 123 -3.41 -0.77 4.85
CA MET A 123 -3.68 0.61 5.26
C MET A 123 -4.90 0.74 6.18
N ALA A 124 -5.72 -0.30 6.31
CA ALA A 124 -6.92 -0.22 7.13
C ALA A 124 -6.55 0.00 8.61
N PRO A 125 -7.26 0.91 9.32
CA PRO A 125 -7.07 1.09 10.76
C PRO A 125 -7.18 -0.25 11.47
N ARG A 126 -6.13 -0.66 12.20
CA ARG A 126 -6.26 -1.82 13.08
C ARG A 126 -7.20 -1.44 14.21
N HIS A 127 -8.30 -2.16 14.36
CA HIS A 127 -9.15 -2.02 15.54
C HIS A 127 -8.27 -2.15 16.81
N PRO A 128 -8.39 -1.23 17.79
CA PRO A 128 -7.67 -1.39 19.04
C PRO A 128 -8.13 -2.71 19.68
N ASP A 129 -7.15 -3.54 20.04
CA ASP A 129 -7.39 -4.78 20.75
C ASP A 129 -7.99 -4.42 22.13
N VAL A 130 -9.28 -4.72 22.32
CA VAL A 130 -10.06 -4.33 23.52
C VAL A 130 -9.78 -5.25 24.71
N SER A 131 -8.65 -5.96 24.73
CA SER A 131 -8.34 -7.03 25.68
C SER A 131 -7.80 -6.59 27.05
N HIS A 132 -7.85 -5.31 27.41
CA HIS A 132 -7.39 -4.83 28.72
C HIS A 132 -8.34 -3.82 29.38
N LEU A 133 -9.64 -4.13 29.42
CA LEU A 133 -10.57 -3.47 30.33
C LEU A 133 -11.16 -4.51 31.29
N GLU A 134 -10.41 -4.80 32.35
CA GLU A 134 -10.95 -5.27 33.64
C GLU A 134 -10.60 -4.26 34.74
#